data_AF-A0A536RSY9-F1
#
_entry.id   AF-A0A536RSY9-F1
#
_cell.length_a   1.000
_cell.length_b   1.000
_cell.length_c   1.000
_cell.angle_alpha   90.00
_cell.angle_beta   90.00
_cell.angle_gamma   90.00
#
_symmetry.space_group_name_H-M   'P 1'
#
loop_
_entity.id
_entity.type
_entity.pdbx_description
1 polymer ?
#
loop_
_entity_poly.entity_id
_entity_poly.type
_entity_poly.pdbx_seq_one_letter_code
_entity_poly.pdbx_strand_id
1 'polypeptide(L)' 'MAWKTLVGIGIAFVVLMFGTVLVFEAFDRNSHSASDTIRPFVITMAPVWAVAIAAARVLLRGNRD' A
#
# COMPACT_ATOMS: atom_id res chain seq x y z
N MET A 1 24.29 -6.20 -0.39
CA MET A 1 23.08 -6.02 0.46
C MET A 1 21.84 -5.63 -0.33
N ALA A 2 21.96 -4.89 -1.44
CA ALA A 2 20.83 -4.37 -2.23
C ALA A 2 19.78 -5.38 -2.70
N TRP A 3 20.19 -6.58 -3.11
CA TRP A 3 19.27 -7.55 -3.67
C TRP A 3 18.22 -8.02 -2.65
N LYS A 4 18.63 -8.30 -1.40
CA LYS A 4 17.71 -8.73 -0.34
C LYS A 4 16.70 -7.64 0.00
N THR A 5 17.14 -6.39 0.08
CA THR A 5 16.27 -5.23 0.32
C THR A 5 15.29 -5.02 -0.81
N LEU A 6 15.73 -5.12 -2.07
CA LEU A 6 14.85 -5.00 -3.24
C LEU A 6 13.80 -6.11 -3.27
N VAL A 7 14.19 -7.37 -3.03
CA VAL A 7 13.24 -8.49 -2.94
C VAL A 7 12.25 -8.26 -1.80
N GLY A 8 12.72 -7.82 -0.62
CA GLY A 8 11.86 -7.51 0.52
C GLY A 8 10.84 -6.41 0.22
N ILE A 9 11.27 -5.31 -0.41
CA ILE A 9 10.37 -4.24 -0.85
C ILE A 9 9.37 -4.76 -1.90
N GLY A 10 9.81 -5.59 -2.85
CA GLY A 10 8.95 -6.19 -3.85
C GLY A 10 7.85 -7.05 -3.24
N ILE A 11 8.20 -7.93 -2.28
CA ILE A 11 7.23 -8.75 -1.55
C ILE A 11 6.25 -7.87 -0.77
N ALA A 12 6.75 -6.88 -0.02
CA ALA A 12 5.90 -5.96 0.74
C ALA A 12 4.95 -5.17 -0.17
N PHE A 13 5.41 -4.76 -1.35
CA PHE A 13 4.58 -4.08 -2.35
C PHE A 13 3.45 -4.97 -2.87
N VAL A 14 3.73 -6.25 -3.19
CA VAL A 14 2.69 -7.21 -3.61
C VAL A 14 1.66 -7.42 -2.50
N VAL A 15 2.09 -7.55 -1.25
CA VAL A 15 1.18 -7.67 -0.09
C VAL A 15 0.34 -6.41 0.06
N LEU A 16 0.93 -5.22 -0.08
CA LEU A 16 0.20 -3.95 -0.02
C LEU A 16 -0.85 -3.84 -1.12
N MET A 17 -0.51 -4.22 -2.36
CA MET A 17 -1.45 -4.23 -3.48
C MET A 17 -2.62 -5.20 -3.22
N PHE A 18 -2.32 -6.42 -2.78
CA PHE A 18 -3.34 -7.41 -2.46
C PHE A 18 -4.27 -6.94 -1.34
N GLY A 19 -3.70 -6.42 -0.24
CA GLY A 19 -4.47 -5.83 0.86
C GLY A 19 -5.30 -4.63 0.42
N THR A 20 -4.78 -3.79 -0.48
CA THR A 20 -5.53 -2.66 -1.06
C THR A 20 -6.80 -3.13 -1.76
N VAL A 21 -6.72 -4.19 -2.56
CA VAL A 21 -7.90 -4.77 -3.25
C VAL A 21 -8.89 -5.34 -2.24
N LEU A 22 -8.42 -6.09 -1.24
CA LEU A 22 -9.30 -6.64 -0.19
C LEU A 22 -10.04 -5.55 0.59
N VAL A 23 -9.38 -4.45 0.91
CA VAL A 23 -9.99 -3.31 1.60
C VAL A 23 -11.00 -2.61 0.68
N PHE A 24 -10.70 -2.46 -0.61
CA PHE A 24 -11.66 -1.94 -1.57
C PHE A 24 -12.92 -2.81 -1.63
N GLU A 25 -12.78 -4.12 -1.79
CA GLU A 25 -13.90 -5.06 -1.79
C GLU A 25 -14.69 -5.01 -0.47
N ALA A 26 -14.01 -4.86 0.67
CA ALA A 26 -14.68 -4.74 1.96
C ALA A 26 -15.59 -3.51 2.04
N PHE A 27 -15.18 -2.37 1.47
CA PHE A 27 -16.04 -1.19 1.38
C PHE A 27 -17.11 -1.30 0.30
N ASP A 28 -16.82 -2.00 -0.80
CA ASP A 28 -17.74 -2.11 -1.93
C ASP A 28 -18.90 -3.09 -1.66
N ARG A 29 -18.68 -4.13 -0.86
CA ARG A 29 -19.66 -5.21 -0.58
C ARG A 29 -21.06 -4.74 -0.14
N ASN A 30 -21.18 -3.57 0.48
CA ASN A 30 -22.47 -3.03 0.94
C ASN A 30 -22.69 -1.57 0.50
N SER A 31 -22.09 -1.21 -0.64
CA SER A 31 -22.11 0.13 -1.20
C SER A 31 -23.39 0.41 -1.98
N HIS A 32 -23.94 1.62 -1.83
CA HIS A 32 -25.11 2.09 -2.58
C HIS A 32 -24.72 3.09 -3.68
N SER A 33 -23.47 3.57 -3.69
CA SER A 33 -22.94 4.51 -4.67
C SER A 33 -21.42 4.46 -4.71
N ALA A 34 -20.81 4.86 -5.83
CA ALA A 34 -19.35 4.92 -5.94
C ALA A 34 -18.69 5.80 -4.85
N SER A 35 -19.39 6.85 -4.40
CA SER A 35 -18.95 7.71 -3.29
C SER A 35 -18.79 6.92 -1.98
N ASP A 36 -19.70 5.98 -1.70
CA ASP A 36 -19.70 5.20 -0.46
C ASP A 36 -18.53 4.21 -0.40
N THR A 37 -18.04 3.76 -1.55
CA THR A 37 -16.82 2.95 -1.64
C THR A 37 -15.57 3.84 -1.62
N ILE A 38 -15.48 4.82 -2.53
CA ILE A 38 -14.24 5.56 -2.81
C ILE A 38 -13.84 6.45 -1.63
N ARG A 39 -14.80 7.15 -1.00
CA ARG A 39 -14.48 8.09 0.07
C ARG A 39 -13.79 7.43 1.27
N PRO A 40 -14.38 6.40 1.92
CA PRO A 40 -13.70 5.73 3.02
C PRO A 40 -12.43 5.02 2.55
N PHE A 41 -12.45 4.40 1.37
CA PHE A 41 -11.27 3.72 0.81
C PHE A 41 -10.06 4.65 0.69
N VAL A 42 -10.23 5.83 0.09
CA VAL A 42 -9.13 6.78 -0.10
C VAL A 42 -8.65 7.32 1.24
N ILE A 43 -9.58 7.64 2.16
CA ILE A 43 -9.22 8.13 3.51
C ILE A 43 -8.39 7.09 4.27
N THR A 44 -8.70 5.80 4.14
CA THR A 44 -7.94 4.74 4.81
C THR A 44 -6.64 4.39 4.10
N MET A 45 -6.65 4.31 2.76
CA MET A 45 -5.51 3.75 2.02
C MET A 45 -4.45 4.79 1.66
N ALA A 46 -4.82 6.05 1.43
CA ALA A 46 -3.84 7.09 1.08
C ALA A 46 -2.75 7.28 2.16
N PRO A 47 -3.08 7.31 3.49
CA PRO A 47 -2.06 7.36 4.53
C PRO A 47 -1.14 6.12 4.54
N VAL A 48 -1.70 4.92 4.33
CA VAL A 48 -0.94 3.66 4.29
C VAL A 48 0.08 3.68 3.15
N TRP A 49 -0.34 4.13 1.96
CA TRP A 49 0.55 4.27 0.81
C TRP A 49 1.64 5.32 1.04
N ALA A 50 1.31 6.46 1.67
CA ALA A 50 2.29 7.49 2.00
C ALA A 50 3.40 6.94 2.91
N VAL A 51 3.04 6.20 3.96
CA VAL A 51 3.99 5.57 4.87
C VAL A 51 4.81 4.50 4.17
N ALA A 52 4.19 3.64 3.37
CA ALA A 52 4.88 2.58 2.64
C ALA A 52 5.95 3.14 1.68
N ILE A 53 5.62 4.21 0.94
CA ILE A 53 6.55 4.88 0.03
C ILE A 53 7.69 5.55 0.81
N ALA A 54 7.39 6.23 1.92
CA ALA A 54 8.41 6.85 2.76
C ALA A 54 9.40 5.80 3.31
N ALA A 55 8.89 4.68 3.83
CA ALA A 55 9.70 3.58 4.34
C ALA A 55 10.58 2.97 3.23
N ALA A 56 10.01 2.70 2.05
CA ALA A 56 10.76 2.19 0.90
C ALA A 56 11.89 3.14 0.49
N ARG A 57 11.65 4.46 0.47
CA ARG A 57 12.69 5.46 0.17
C ARG A 57 13.84 5.43 1.19
N VAL A 58 13.54 5.29 2.48
CA VAL A 58 14.56 5.19 3.54
C VAL A 58 15.39 3.92 3.35
N LEU A 59 14.75 2.76 3.17
CA LEU A 59 15.42 1.47 2.99
C LEU A 59 16.30 1.44 1.73
N LEU A 60 15.88 2.09 0.65
CA LEU A 60 16.65 2.16 -0.59
C LEU A 60 17.85 3.13 -0.53
N ARG A 61 17.82 4.11 0.39
CA ARG A 61 18.94 5.03 0.63
C ARG A 61 19.98 4.40 1.54
N GLY A 62 19.58 3.85 2.69
CA GLY A 62 20.51 3.26 3.66
C GLY A 62 21.23 1.98 3.20
N ASN A 63 20.96 1.52 1.98
CA ASN A 63 21.65 0.39 1.36
C ASN A 63 22.61 0.84 0.23
N ARG A 64 22.68 2.14 -0.09
CA ARG A 64 23.64 2.71 -1.05
C ARG A 64 24.92 3.24 -0.39
N ASP A 65 24.91 3.43 0.92
CA ASP A 65 26.04 3.86 1.75
C ASP A 65 26.71 2.64 2.41
#